data_AF-A0A962GJY6-F1
#
_entry.id   AF-A0A962GJY6-F1
#
_cell.length_a   1.000
_cell.length_b   1.000
_cell.length_c   1.000
_cell.angle_alpha   90.00
_cell.angle_beta   90.00
_cell.angle_gamma   90.00
#
_symmetry.space_group_name_H-M   'P 1'
#
loop_
_entity.id
_entity.type
_entity.pdbx_description
1 polymer ?
#
loop_
_entity_poly.entity_id
_entity_poly.type
_entity_poly.pdbx_seq_one_letter_code
_entity_poly.pdbx_strand_id
1 'polypeptide(L)'
;MRLSVFLLALVFSSFAWQTSKAQNHGDDIEIELITVGVGPDYWEAFGHTAIRVKSNSYDYVYGFGYFDFNEEDFFLKFAKGESRYFLGIEPTQQALESAIESGRTVWKQKLNLDHEEKAKLIRKL
;
A
#
# COMPACT_ATOMS: atom_id res chain seq x y z
N MET A 1 -48.53 -21.18 -18.95
CA MET A 1 -48.20 -20.71 -17.59
C MET A 1 -47.22 -21.59 -16.83
N ARG A 2 -47.27 -22.93 -16.90
CA ARG A 2 -46.37 -23.80 -16.12
C ARG A 2 -44.91 -23.83 -16.61
N LEU A 3 -44.67 -23.72 -17.93
CA LEU A 3 -43.31 -23.75 -18.50
C LEU A 3 -42.54 -22.43 -18.30
N SER A 4 -43.24 -21.30 -18.33
CA SER A 4 -42.67 -19.95 -18.19
C SER A 4 -42.12 -19.66 -16.78
N VAL A 5 -42.73 -20.24 -15.74
CA VAL A 5 -42.29 -20.11 -14.34
C VAL A 5 -41.01 -20.90 -14.10
N PHE A 6 -40.86 -22.09 -14.71
CA PHE A 6 -39.64 -22.89 -14.64
C PHE A 6 -38.45 -22.21 -15.33
N LEU A 7 -38.68 -21.58 -16.48
CA LEU A 7 -37.65 -20.80 -17.20
C LEU A 7 -37.19 -19.57 -16.39
N LEU A 8 -38.12 -18.87 -15.73
CA LEU A 8 -37.79 -17.71 -14.88
C LEU A 8 -36.98 -18.11 -13.64
N ALA A 9 -37.28 -19.26 -13.03
CA ALA A 9 -36.55 -19.80 -11.88
C ALA A 9 -35.12 -20.23 -12.25
N LEU A 10 -34.92 -20.78 -13.46
CA LEU A 10 -33.60 -21.16 -14.00
C LEU A 10 -32.71 -19.94 -14.28
N VAL A 11 -33.29 -18.83 -14.75
CA VAL A 11 -32.57 -17.57 -14.95
C VAL A 11 -32.15 -16.96 -13.60
N PHE A 12 -33.01 -17.01 -12.58
CA PHE A 12 -32.70 -16.52 -11.23
C PHE A 12 -31.61 -17.35 -10.52
N SER A 13 -31.58 -18.68 -10.69
CA SER A 13 -30.50 -19.52 -10.11
C SER A 13 -29.15 -19.26 -10.77
N SER A 14 -29.14 -18.87 -12.05
CA SER A 14 -27.92 -18.55 -12.78
C SER A 14 -27.30 -17.23 -12.32
N PHE A 15 -28.14 -16.25 -11.94
CA PHE A 15 -27.70 -14.95 -11.43
C PHE A 15 -27.15 -15.05 -9.99
N ALA A 16 -27.73 -15.92 -9.15
CA ALA A 16 -27.27 -16.14 -7.77
C ALA A 16 -25.92 -16.87 -7.67
N TRP A 17 -25.49 -17.59 -8.71
CA TRP A 17 -24.16 -18.20 -8.78
C TRP A 17 -23.06 -17.23 -9.19
N GLN A 18 -23.42 -16.08 -9.76
CA GLN A 18 -22.45 -15.11 -10.27
C GLN A 18 -21.96 -14.13 -9.20
N THR A 19 -22.63 -14.06 -8.04
CA THR A 19 -22.27 -13.14 -6.95
C THR A 19 -21.21 -13.67 -5.98
N SER A 20 -20.74 -14.91 -6.13
CA SER A 20 -19.85 -15.55 -5.15
C SER A 20 -18.42 -15.81 -5.62
N LYS A 21 -18.01 -15.29 -6.78
CA LYS A 21 -16.58 -15.23 -7.11
C LYS A 21 -16.00 -13.91 -6.62
N ALA A 22 -15.83 -13.79 -5.30
CA ALA A 22 -14.76 -12.95 -4.78
C ALA A 22 -13.48 -13.40 -5.49
N GLN A 23 -12.90 -12.50 -6.25
CA GLN A 23 -11.79 -12.76 -7.15
C GLN A 23 -10.52 -13.00 -6.33
N ASN A 24 -10.37 -14.20 -5.75
CA ASN A 24 -9.08 -14.70 -5.27
C ASN A 24 -8.26 -15.09 -6.50
N HIS A 25 -7.75 -14.11 -7.23
CA HIS A 25 -6.62 -14.31 -8.13
C HIS A 25 -5.39 -13.98 -7.27
N GLY A 26 -4.59 -14.96 -6.85
CA GLY A 26 -3.72 -15.71 -7.76
C GLY A 26 -2.34 -15.03 -7.89
N ASP A 27 -2.22 -13.77 -7.46
CA ASP A 27 -0.93 -13.15 -7.18
C ASP A 27 -0.56 -13.42 -5.73
N ASP A 28 0.57 -14.08 -5.50
CA ASP A 28 1.14 -14.16 -4.15
C ASP A 28 1.53 -12.74 -3.73
N ILE A 29 0.71 -12.13 -2.88
CA ILE A 29 0.97 -10.79 -2.37
C ILE A 29 1.91 -10.91 -1.18
N GLU A 30 3.07 -10.28 -1.29
CA GLU A 30 3.98 -10.06 -0.19
C GLU A 30 3.77 -8.66 0.38
N ILE A 31 3.63 -8.58 1.70
CA ILE A 31 3.60 -7.31 2.42
C ILE A 31 4.84 -7.27 3.31
N GLU A 32 5.64 -6.22 3.15
CA GLU A 32 6.87 -6.02 3.92
C GLU A 32 6.82 -4.67 4.64
N LEU A 33 7.36 -4.64 5.86
CA LEU A 33 7.75 -3.39 6.49
C LEU A 33 9.16 -3.03 6.00
N ILE A 34 9.28 -1.90 5.32
CA ILE A 34 10.57 -1.31 4.96
C ILE A 34 10.97 -0.35 6.07
N THR A 35 12.21 -0.44 6.54
CA THR A 35 12.81 0.55 7.43
C THR A 35 14.09 1.08 6.80
N VAL A 36 14.11 2.37 6.50
CA VAL A 36 15.27 3.11 6.02
C VAL A 36 15.95 3.76 7.21
N GLY A 37 17.26 3.58 7.35
CA GLY A 37 18.07 4.19 8.39
C GLY A 37 18.12 5.71 8.31
N VAL A 38 18.73 6.34 9.31
CA VAL A 38 18.87 7.80 9.37
C VAL A 38 19.65 8.34 8.17
N GLY A 39 19.34 9.57 7.76
CA GLY A 39 20.00 10.28 6.67
C GLY A 39 20.59 11.62 7.10
N PRO A 40 21.33 12.29 6.20
CA PRO A 40 22.02 13.55 6.50
C PRO A 40 21.07 14.75 6.63
N ASP A 41 19.89 14.69 6.01
CA ASP A 41 18.93 15.79 6.03
C ASP A 41 18.06 15.76 7.29
N TYR A 42 17.60 16.93 7.74
CA TYR A 42 16.88 17.06 9.01
C TYR A 42 15.55 16.31 9.05
N TRP A 43 14.90 16.11 7.91
CA TRP A 43 13.68 15.29 7.80
C TRP A 43 13.97 13.78 7.82
N GLU A 44 15.23 13.37 7.69
CA GLU A 44 15.67 11.97 7.67
C GLU A 44 16.35 11.55 8.96
N ALA A 45 16.48 12.47 9.93
CA ALA A 45 17.26 12.29 11.15
C ALA A 45 16.80 11.10 12.01
N PHE A 46 15.57 10.63 11.83
CA PHE A 46 14.99 9.50 12.57
C PHE A 46 14.77 8.25 11.70
N GLY A 47 15.21 8.28 10.44
CA GLY A 47 14.90 7.25 9.46
C GLY A 47 13.45 7.32 9.00
N HIS A 48 13.00 6.27 8.31
CA HIS A 48 11.63 6.18 7.80
C HIS A 48 11.16 4.74 7.76
N THR A 49 9.87 4.53 8.04
CA THR A 49 9.23 3.22 7.92
C THR A 49 8.05 3.31 6.97
N ALA A 50 7.96 2.36 6.05
CA ALA A 50 6.91 2.32 5.04
C ALA A 50 6.41 0.88 4.82
N ILE A 51 5.23 0.74 4.25
CA ILE A 51 4.65 -0.57 3.91
C ILE A 51 4.88 -0.82 2.43
N ARG A 52 5.56 -1.89 2.07
CA ARG A 52 5.65 -2.35 0.69
C ARG A 52 4.58 -3.40 0.42
N VAL A 53 3.86 -3.26 -0.68
CA VAL A 53 2.95 -4.26 -1.22
C VAL A 53 3.45 -4.69 -2.59
N LYS A 54 3.80 -5.96 -2.70
CA LYS A 54 4.38 -6.55 -3.91
C LYS A 54 3.54 -7.74 -4.36
N SER A 55 3.30 -7.81 -5.65
CA SER A 55 2.75 -8.96 -6.37
C SER A 55 3.62 -9.25 -7.60
N ASN A 56 3.17 -10.14 -8.49
CA ASN A 56 3.83 -10.33 -9.79
C ASN A 56 3.57 -9.15 -10.75
N SER A 57 2.52 -8.38 -10.52
CA SER A 57 2.02 -7.34 -11.42
C SER A 57 2.31 -5.91 -10.94
N TYR A 58 2.57 -5.72 -9.64
CA TYR A 58 2.84 -4.40 -9.06
C TYR A 58 3.77 -4.49 -7.84
N ASP A 59 4.49 -3.40 -7.57
CA ASP A 59 5.45 -3.32 -6.47
C ASP A 59 5.56 -1.86 -5.99
N TYR A 60 4.83 -1.54 -4.93
CA TYR A 60 4.68 -0.17 -4.42
C TYR A 60 5.01 -0.06 -2.94
N VAL A 61 5.55 1.08 -2.55
CA VAL A 61 5.79 1.49 -1.17
C VAL A 61 4.79 2.59 -0.79
N TYR A 62 4.15 2.39 0.35
CA TYR A 62 3.19 3.27 1.00
C TYR A 62 3.88 3.91 2.21
N GLY A 63 4.35 5.14 2.03
CA GLY A 63 5.08 5.91 3.03
C GLY A 63 4.19 6.92 3.73
N PHE A 64 4.16 6.88 5.07
CA PHE A 64 3.35 7.80 5.87
C PHE A 64 4.20 8.94 6.39
N GLY A 65 3.71 10.18 6.27
CA GLY A 65 4.47 11.34 6.74
C GLY A 65 5.23 12.06 5.63
N TYR A 66 4.83 11.89 4.36
CA TYR A 66 5.32 12.73 3.27
C TYR A 66 4.83 14.16 3.45
N PHE A 67 5.61 15.13 2.98
CA PHE A 67 5.35 16.55 3.12
C PHE A 67 5.67 17.27 1.81
N ASP A 68 5.12 18.47 1.62
CA ASP A 68 5.35 19.28 0.43
C ASP A 68 6.47 20.30 0.71
N PHE A 69 7.63 20.08 0.12
CA PHE A 69 8.77 21.00 0.22
C PHE A 69 8.50 22.38 -0.39
N ASN A 70 7.50 22.52 -1.27
CA ASN A 70 7.12 23.80 -1.86
C ASN A 70 6.15 24.60 -0.99
N GLU A 71 5.75 24.08 0.17
CA GLU A 71 4.93 24.83 1.12
C GLU A 71 5.70 26.06 1.63
N GLU A 72 5.02 27.21 1.65
CA GLU A 72 5.57 28.44 2.24
C GLU A 72 6.01 28.19 3.69
N ASP A 73 7.22 28.62 4.02
CA ASP A 73 7.85 28.41 5.34
C ASP A 73 7.97 26.95 5.78
N PHE A 74 8.10 25.99 4.85
CA PHE A 74 8.17 24.56 5.14
C PHE A 74 9.10 24.23 6.33
N PHE A 75 10.34 24.71 6.33
CA PHE A 75 11.31 24.44 7.40
C PHE A 75 10.80 24.88 8.79
N LEU A 76 10.20 26.08 8.88
CA LEU A 76 9.69 26.60 10.15
C LEU A 76 8.47 25.81 10.63
N LYS A 77 7.57 25.46 9.72
CA LYS A 77 6.40 24.63 10.03
C LYS A 77 6.82 23.22 10.46
N PHE A 78 7.79 22.63 9.78
CA PHE A 78 8.34 21.32 10.13
C PHE A 78 8.96 21.34 11.53
N ALA A 79 9.82 22.32 11.80
CA ALA A 79 10.45 22.48 13.11
C ALA A 79 9.45 22.71 14.26
N LYS A 80 8.29 23.31 13.98
CA LYS A 80 7.21 23.51 14.96
C LYS A 80 6.21 22.34 15.04
N GLY A 81 6.30 21.35 14.14
CA GLY A 81 5.32 20.26 14.03
C GLY A 81 3.98 20.69 13.42
N GLU A 82 3.97 21.78 12.65
CA GLU A 82 2.79 22.33 11.98
C GLU A 82 2.66 21.88 10.51
N SER A 83 3.65 21.17 9.97
CA SER A 83 3.62 20.66 8.59
C SER A 83 2.44 19.73 8.36
N ARG A 84 1.81 19.86 7.19
CA ARG A 84 0.79 18.89 6.76
C ARG A 84 1.47 17.67 6.16
N TYR A 85 0.99 16.51 6.59
CA TYR A 85 1.51 15.23 6.14
C TYR A 85 0.50 14.48 5.28
N PHE A 86 0.98 13.71 4.33
CA PHE A 86 0.17 12.87 3.46
C PHE A 86 0.81 11.49 3.23
N LEU A 87 0.05 10.62 2.58
CA LEU A 87 0.50 9.30 2.14
C LEU A 87 1.22 9.44 0.81
N GLY A 88 2.49 9.05 0.76
CA GLY A 88 3.24 8.84 -0.48
C GLY A 88 3.04 7.42 -0.99
N ILE A 89 2.81 7.27 -2.30
CA ILE A 89 2.71 5.98 -2.98
C ILE A 89 3.64 6.00 -4.17
N GLU A 90 4.68 5.18 -4.13
CA GLU A 90 5.75 5.20 -5.12
C GLU A 90 6.15 3.77 -5.51
N PRO A 91 6.54 3.51 -6.77
CA PRO A 91 7.19 2.26 -7.14
C PRO A 91 8.38 1.98 -6.22
N THR A 92 8.55 0.74 -5.76
CA THR A 92 9.59 0.40 -4.77
C THR A 92 11.00 0.82 -5.19
N GLN A 93 11.30 0.77 -6.49
CA GLN A 93 12.60 1.23 -7.00
C GLN A 93 12.83 2.72 -6.72
N GLN A 94 11.83 3.57 -6.98
CA GLN A 94 11.91 5.01 -6.79
C GLN A 94 11.95 5.36 -5.29
N ALA A 95 11.08 4.71 -4.50
CA ALA A 95 11.01 4.94 -3.05
C ALA A 95 12.32 4.64 -2.31
N LEU A 96 13.18 3.77 -2.86
CA LEU A 96 14.44 3.35 -2.25
C LEU A 96 15.67 3.97 -2.90
N GLU A 97 15.53 4.65 -4.04
CA GLU A 97 16.66 5.13 -4.85
C GLU A 97 17.54 6.07 -4.04
N SER A 98 16.96 7.15 -3.48
CA SER A 98 17.71 8.12 -2.68
C SER A 98 18.40 7.48 -1.46
N ALA A 99 17.74 6.52 -0.80
CA ALA A 99 18.33 5.80 0.33
C ALA A 99 19.53 4.95 -0.09
N ILE A 100 19.45 4.28 -1.23
CA ILE A 100 20.54 3.47 -1.79
C ILE A 100 21.70 4.37 -2.22
N GLU A 101 21.43 5.47 -2.91
CA GLU A 101 22.44 6.43 -3.38
C GLU A 101 23.19 7.10 -2.23
N SER A 102 22.48 7.44 -1.15
CA SER A 102 23.06 8.01 0.07
C SER A 102 23.72 6.97 0.99
N GLY A 103 23.75 5.69 0.60
CA GLY A 103 24.35 4.61 1.38
C GLY A 103 23.63 4.31 2.69
N ARG A 104 22.34 4.69 2.80
CA ARG A 104 21.52 4.45 3.98
C ARG A 104 21.14 2.96 4.06
N THR A 105 21.00 2.47 5.29
CA THR A 105 20.56 1.09 5.50
C THR A 105 19.09 0.93 5.10
N VAL A 106 18.76 -0.15 4.42
CA VAL A 106 17.39 -0.53 4.10
C VAL A 106 17.12 -1.93 4.63
N TRP A 107 16.28 -2.03 5.64
CA TRP A 107 15.82 -3.29 6.21
C TRP A 107 14.42 -3.62 5.68
N LYS A 108 14.20 -4.87 5.28
CA LYS A 108 12.91 -5.37 4.82
C LYS A 108 12.46 -6.52 5.70
N GLN A 109 11.29 -6.39 6.29
CA GLN A 109 10.70 -7.42 7.15
C GLN A 109 9.38 -7.88 6.52
N LYS A 110 9.35 -9.11 6.00
CA LYS A 110 8.09 -9.73 5.54
C LYS A 110 7.15 -9.89 6.73
N LEU A 111 5.93 -9.36 6.59
CA LEU A 111 4.91 -9.46 7.62
C LEU A 111 4.24 -10.84 7.54
N ASN A 112 4.09 -11.49 8.69
CA ASN A 112 3.42 -12.78 8.80
C ASN A 112 1.91 -12.58 8.89
N LEU A 113 1.31 -12.20 7.76
CA LEU A 113 -0.13 -11.97 7.64
C LEU A 113 -0.80 -13.09 6.86
N ASP A 114 -1.97 -13.51 7.33
CA ASP A 114 -2.82 -14.41 6.55
C ASP A 114 -3.50 -13.68 5.37
N HIS A 115 -4.26 -14.42 4.57
CA HIS A 115 -4.92 -13.88 3.39
C HIS A 115 -5.97 -12.79 3.74
N GLU A 116 -6.74 -12.97 4.81
CA GLU A 116 -7.76 -12.00 5.21
C GLU A 116 -7.12 -10.73 5.76
N GLU A 117 -6.06 -10.86 6.55
CA GLU A 117 -5.27 -9.75 7.08
C GLU A 117 -4.62 -8.92 5.98
N LYS A 118 -3.99 -9.57 4.98
CA LYS A 118 -3.46 -8.88 3.80
C LYS A 118 -4.53 -8.08 3.08
N ALA A 119 -5.68 -8.70 2.79
CA ALA A 119 -6.79 -8.04 2.11
C ALA A 119 -7.36 -6.86 2.93
N LYS A 120 -7.45 -7.00 4.25
CA LYS A 120 -7.90 -5.94 5.16
C LYS A 120 -6.93 -4.77 5.20
N LEU A 121 -5.62 -5.04 5.24
CA LEU A 121 -4.60 -4.00 5.21
C LEU A 121 -4.63 -3.25 3.88
N ILE A 122 -4.63 -3.95 2.75
CA ILE A 122 -4.64 -3.34 1.41
C ILE A 122 -5.88 -2.46 1.20
N ARG A 123 -7.05 -2.83 1.74
CA ARG A 123 -8.26 -1.99 1.65
C ARG A 123 -8.15 -0.68 2.45
N LYS A 124 -7.24 -0.62 3.42
CA LYS A 124 -7.00 0.55 4.28
C LYS A 124 -5.83 1.41 3.82
N LEU A 125 -5.01 0.90 2.89
CA LEU A 125 -4.00 1.66 2.16
C LEU A 125 -4.68 2.45 1.03
#